data_AF-A0A7R9UAN4-F1
#
_entry.id   AF-A0A7R9UAN4-F1
#
_cell.length_a   1.000
_cell.length_b   1.000
_cell.length_c   1.000
_cell.angle_alpha   90.00
_cell.angle_beta   90.00
_cell.angle_gamma   90.00
#
_symmetry.space_group_name_H-M   'P 1'
#
loop_
_entity.id
_entity.type
_entity.pdbx_description
1 polymer ?
#
loop_
_entity_poly.entity_id
_entity_poly.type
_entity_poly.pdbx_seq_one_letter_code
_entity_poly.pdbx_strand_id
1 'polypeptide(L)'
;MDHETADLSMPQAPEEELGLSAAALAALAEFALDNGILAEADADSSIRQQVQSHFEALEPEKEELFTFEYGHVRLTMEGWRRDLGQTLSSTGLTVWSGAEDLAAYLWRHRAVLFPEKSQKVVVELGAGLGLPGILCGAIMALASDSGTVICTDGDDNSLEKLRRNVEINGELLGAVQTEVLRLRWGQDLRVLDEALERLHGEDGRAVDLIIAADVIYQVRLSTCPTQLLDAPARCLHEGYGG
;
A
#
# COMPACT_ATOMS: atom_id res chain seq x y z
N MET A 1 24.88 21.59 49.24
CA MET A 1 25.61 20.65 48.35
C MET A 1 24.62 20.33 47.27
N ASP A 2 24.70 21.16 46.25
CA ASP A 2 23.75 21.26 45.16
C ASP A 2 24.00 20.11 44.19
N HIS A 3 22.96 19.32 43.92
CA HIS A 3 23.01 18.30 42.89
C HIS A 3 22.68 18.96 41.55
N GLU A 4 23.74 19.34 40.85
CA GLU A 4 23.75 19.82 39.47
C GLU A 4 23.24 18.70 38.55
N THR A 5 22.05 18.85 38.01
CA THR A 5 21.53 17.99 36.94
C THR A 5 22.22 18.39 35.64
N ALA A 6 23.08 17.51 35.12
CA ALA A 6 23.69 17.68 33.81
C ALA A 6 22.61 17.65 32.72
N ASP A 7 22.35 18.82 32.14
CA ASP A 7 21.57 18.99 30.93
C ASP A 7 22.35 18.37 29.76
N LEU A 8 22.01 17.13 29.41
CA LEU A 8 22.47 16.48 28.18
C LEU A 8 21.52 16.86 27.04
N SER A 9 21.46 18.16 26.73
CA SER A 9 20.88 18.65 25.50
C SER A 9 21.85 18.32 24.35
N MET A 10 21.58 17.20 23.67
CA MET A 10 22.22 16.87 22.40
C MET A 10 21.99 18.03 21.42
N PRO A 11 23.03 18.55 20.73
CA PRO A 11 22.82 19.56 19.71
C PRO A 11 21.92 18.96 18.63
N GLN A 12 20.75 19.57 18.43
CA GLN A 12 19.86 19.27 17.31
C GLN A 12 20.66 19.57 16.05
N ALA A 13 21.08 18.52 15.34
CA ALA A 13 21.59 18.68 13.98
C ALA A 13 20.49 19.37 13.16
N PRO A 14 20.81 20.39 12.35
CA PRO A 14 19.81 21.01 11.51
C PRO A 14 19.20 19.91 10.65
N GLU A 15 17.86 19.81 10.68
CA GLU A 15 17.09 18.98 9.76
C GLU A 15 17.43 19.48 8.35
N GLU A 16 18.41 18.86 7.68
CA GLU A 16 18.53 18.94 6.23
C GLU A 16 17.30 18.22 5.67
N GLU A 17 16.24 18.99 5.48
CA GLU A 17 15.19 18.70 4.53
C GLU A 17 15.87 18.15 3.27
N LEU A 18 15.48 16.95 2.86
CA LEU A 18 15.89 16.31 1.59
C LEU A 18 15.31 17.08 0.39
N GLY A 19 15.62 18.37 0.30
CA GLY A 19 15.27 19.29 -0.75
C GLY A 19 16.39 19.40 -1.77
N LEU A 20 16.04 19.84 -2.98
CA LEU A 20 17.02 20.22 -3.98
C LEU A 20 17.90 21.34 -3.43
N SER A 21 19.22 21.26 -3.67
CA SER A 21 20.13 22.35 -3.32
C SER A 21 19.71 23.66 -4.00
N ALA A 22 20.10 24.81 -3.44
CA ALA A 22 19.79 26.12 -4.05
C ALA A 22 20.25 26.23 -5.51
N ALA A 23 21.41 25.64 -5.83
CA ALA A 23 21.92 25.57 -7.20
C ALA A 23 21.05 24.67 -8.10
N ALA A 24 20.58 23.53 -7.58
CA ALA A 24 19.69 22.64 -8.32
C ALA A 24 18.30 23.26 -8.54
N LEU A 25 17.77 24.02 -7.57
CA LEU A 25 16.53 24.78 -7.72
C LEU A 25 16.67 25.89 -8.77
N ALA A 26 17.79 26.62 -8.79
CA ALA A 26 18.05 27.65 -9.79
C ALA A 26 18.14 27.06 -11.21
N ALA A 27 18.87 25.94 -11.36
CA ALA A 27 18.96 25.24 -12.65
C ALA A 27 17.59 24.69 -13.11
N LEU A 28 16.79 24.17 -12.17
CA LEU A 28 15.43 23.70 -12.46
C LEU A 28 14.51 24.85 -12.87
N ALA A 29 14.69 26.03 -12.28
CA ALA A 29 13.93 27.23 -12.61
C ALA A 29 14.26 27.76 -14.02
N GLU A 30 15.54 27.83 -14.37
CA GLU A 30 15.97 28.18 -15.73
C GLU A 30 15.43 27.17 -16.74
N PHE A 31 15.56 25.87 -16.47
CA PHE A 31 15.00 24.83 -17.31
C PHE A 31 13.49 25.00 -17.51
N ALA A 32 12.74 25.29 -16.45
CA ALA A 32 11.30 25.48 -16.51
C ALA A 32 10.90 26.71 -17.36
N LEU A 33 11.65 27.81 -17.24
CA LEU A 33 11.47 29.01 -18.06
C LEU A 33 11.73 28.72 -19.55
N ASP A 34 12.88 28.11 -19.85
CA ASP A 34 13.34 27.85 -21.22
C ASP A 34 12.38 26.92 -21.98
N ASN A 35 11.70 26.02 -21.27
CA ASN A 35 10.75 25.08 -21.86
C ASN A 35 9.28 25.52 -21.74
N GLY A 36 9.02 26.75 -21.26
CA GLY A 36 7.66 27.29 -21.14
C GLY A 36 6.78 26.52 -20.15
N ILE A 37 7.39 25.93 -19.13
CA ILE A 37 6.75 25.06 -18.14
C ILE A 37 6.07 25.86 -17.02
N LEU A 38 6.58 27.05 -16.69
CA LEU A 38 6.00 27.91 -15.67
C LEU A 38 4.66 28.48 -16.15
N ALA A 39 3.57 28.06 -15.50
CA ALA A 39 2.28 28.73 -15.64
C ALA A 39 2.30 29.98 -14.75
N GLU A 40 2.04 31.16 -15.32
CA GLU A 40 1.98 32.44 -14.60
C GLU A 40 0.91 32.49 -13.47
N ALA A 41 0.13 31.43 -13.27
CA ALA A 41 -1.14 31.46 -12.54
C ALA A 41 -1.19 30.72 -11.19
N ASP A 42 -0.12 30.05 -10.73
CA ASP A 42 -0.18 29.25 -9.50
C ASP A 42 0.95 29.55 -8.51
N ALA A 43 0.77 30.64 -7.74
CA ALA A 43 1.76 31.16 -6.79
C ALA A 43 1.98 30.27 -5.55
N ASP A 44 1.13 29.26 -5.33
CA ASP A 44 1.17 28.37 -4.16
C ASP A 44 1.94 27.06 -4.42
N SER A 45 2.30 26.74 -5.67
CA SER A 45 3.03 25.51 -6.02
C SER A 45 4.53 25.77 -6.19
N SER A 46 5.36 24.88 -5.61
CA SER A 46 6.83 24.98 -5.77
C SER A 46 7.25 24.74 -7.22
N ILE A 47 8.38 25.32 -7.65
CA ILE A 47 8.91 25.11 -9.01
C ILE A 47 9.11 23.63 -9.37
N ARG A 48 9.44 22.82 -8.36
CA ARG A 48 9.52 21.35 -8.48
C ARG A 48 8.17 20.75 -8.85
N GLN A 49 7.10 21.14 -8.17
CA GLN A 49 5.75 20.66 -8.46
C GLN A 49 5.28 21.11 -9.84
N GLN A 50 5.56 22.35 -10.24
CA GLN A 50 5.18 22.84 -11.57
C GLN A 50 5.87 22.06 -12.69
N VAL A 51 7.19 21.84 -12.57
CA VAL A 51 7.94 21.04 -13.54
C VAL A 51 7.45 19.60 -13.57
N GLN A 52 7.22 19.01 -12.41
CA GLN A 52 6.69 17.65 -12.28
C GLN A 52 5.32 17.53 -12.97
N SER A 53 4.37 18.42 -12.65
CA SER A 53 3.02 18.41 -13.23
C SER A 53 3.02 18.62 -14.75
N HIS A 54 3.94 19.44 -15.28
CA HIS A 54 4.04 19.67 -16.72
C HIS A 54 4.50 18.41 -17.46
N PHE A 55 5.55 17.74 -17.00
CA PHE A 55 5.97 16.46 -17.59
C PHE A 55 4.90 15.39 -17.44
N GLU A 56 4.22 15.36 -16.30
CA GLU A 56 3.08 14.47 -16.08
C GLU A 56 1.91 14.73 -17.05
N ALA A 57 1.72 15.96 -17.53
CA ALA A 57 0.65 16.29 -18.49
C ALA A 57 1.02 15.97 -19.95
N LEU A 58 2.31 15.85 -20.26
CA LEU A 58 2.81 15.61 -21.62
C LEU A 58 2.84 14.13 -22.04
N GLU A 59 2.69 13.19 -21.11
CA GLU A 59 2.73 11.75 -21.40
C GLU A 59 1.32 11.14 -21.53
N PRO A 60 0.81 10.87 -22.76
CA PRO A 60 -0.61 10.59 -22.98
C PRO A 60 -1.06 9.16 -22.66
N GLU A 61 -0.19 8.24 -22.24
CA GLU A 61 -0.59 6.86 -21.93
C GLU A 61 0.17 6.33 -20.72
N LYS A 62 -0.24 6.78 -19.52
CA LYS A 62 0.35 6.31 -18.25
C LYS A 62 -0.13 4.92 -17.85
N GLU A 63 -1.36 4.56 -18.25
CA GLU A 63 -2.06 3.37 -17.78
C GLU A 63 -1.86 2.18 -18.73
N GLU A 64 -1.44 1.05 -18.16
CA GLU A 64 -1.21 -0.21 -18.85
C GLU A 64 -1.90 -1.34 -18.08
N LEU A 65 -2.32 -2.37 -18.82
CA LEU A 65 -2.77 -3.64 -18.27
C LEU A 65 -1.57 -4.58 -18.14
N PHE A 66 -1.23 -4.96 -16.93
CA PHE A 66 -0.23 -5.97 -16.62
C PHE A 66 -0.91 -7.31 -16.41
N THR A 67 -0.31 -8.39 -16.92
CA THR A 67 -0.77 -9.75 -16.68
C THR A 67 0.26 -10.53 -15.88
N PHE A 68 -0.18 -11.15 -14.79
CA PHE A 68 0.65 -11.99 -13.93
C PHE A 68 0.11 -13.42 -13.94
N GLU A 69 0.98 -14.39 -14.16
CA GLU A 69 0.60 -15.80 -14.26
C GLU A 69 1.20 -16.64 -13.13
N TYR A 70 0.32 -17.34 -12.41
CA TYR A 70 0.66 -18.22 -11.30
C TYR A 70 0.03 -19.59 -11.54
N GLY A 71 0.79 -20.49 -12.16
CA GLY A 71 0.27 -21.79 -12.59
C GLY A 71 -0.86 -21.64 -13.61
N HIS A 72 -2.10 -21.90 -13.20
CA HIS A 72 -3.30 -21.72 -14.04
C HIS A 72 -4.10 -20.47 -13.70
N VAL A 73 -3.69 -19.71 -12.68
CA VAL A 73 -4.29 -18.42 -12.33
C VAL A 73 -3.62 -17.33 -13.14
N ARG A 74 -4.44 -16.49 -13.79
CA ARG A 74 -3.98 -15.32 -14.53
C ARG A 74 -4.64 -14.08 -13.95
N LEU A 75 -3.87 -13.22 -13.31
CA LEU A 75 -4.36 -11.94 -12.79
C LEU A 75 -4.07 -10.82 -13.78
N THR A 76 -5.03 -9.91 -13.93
CA THR A 76 -4.86 -8.70 -14.74
C THR A 76 -4.94 -7.48 -13.84
N MET A 77 -3.94 -6.60 -13.95
CA MET A 77 -3.82 -5.40 -13.12
C MET A 77 -3.77 -4.18 -14.03
N GLU A 78 -4.63 -3.22 -13.81
CA GLU A 78 -4.50 -1.88 -14.35
C GLU A 78 -3.66 -1.01 -13.41
N GLY A 79 -2.70 -0.30 -13.99
CA GLY A 79 -1.82 0.59 -13.25
C GLY A 79 -0.91 1.39 -14.16
N TRP A 80 0.02 2.10 -13.56
CA TRP A 80 1.02 2.87 -14.26
C TRP A 80 2.26 2.06 -14.60
N ARG A 81 2.90 2.39 -15.72
CA ARG A 81 4.16 1.80 -16.14
C ARG A 81 5.23 1.97 -15.06
N ARG A 82 6.00 0.89 -14.83
CA ARG A 82 7.08 0.86 -13.82
C ARG A 82 8.12 1.95 -13.99
N ASP A 83 8.43 2.28 -15.25
CA ASP A 83 9.40 3.31 -15.60
C ASP A 83 8.95 4.73 -15.16
N LEU A 84 7.65 4.92 -14.91
CA LEU A 84 7.03 6.18 -14.49
C LEU A 84 6.74 6.21 -12.98
N GLY A 85 6.68 5.06 -12.30
CA GLY A 85 6.33 4.98 -10.87
C GLY A 85 7.28 5.72 -9.93
N GLN A 86 8.53 5.98 -10.35
CA GLN A 86 9.51 6.75 -9.56
C GLN A 86 9.38 8.26 -9.69
N THR A 87 8.74 8.77 -10.73
CA THR A 87 8.59 10.21 -10.95
C THR A 87 7.28 10.73 -10.38
N LEU A 88 6.29 9.87 -10.13
CA LEU A 88 4.95 10.30 -9.77
C LEU A 88 4.80 10.58 -8.27
N SER A 89 3.94 11.55 -7.95
CA SER A 89 3.61 11.93 -6.56
C SER A 89 2.87 10.86 -5.75
N SER A 90 2.46 9.74 -6.38
CA SER A 90 1.88 8.56 -5.72
C SER A 90 2.62 7.29 -6.16
N THR A 91 3.22 6.60 -5.19
CA THR A 91 3.94 5.33 -5.41
C THR A 91 3.00 4.12 -5.46
N GLY A 92 1.73 4.25 -5.10
CA GLY A 92 0.79 3.12 -5.04
C GLY A 92 0.16 2.72 -6.38
N LEU A 93 0.50 3.44 -7.46
CA LEU A 93 -0.12 3.27 -8.77
C LEU A 93 0.64 2.30 -9.69
N THR A 94 1.67 1.62 -9.19
CA THR A 94 2.52 0.67 -9.93
C THR A 94 2.68 -0.61 -9.12
N VAL A 95 2.84 -1.75 -9.79
CA VAL A 95 3.28 -2.99 -9.12
C VAL A 95 4.80 -2.95 -8.95
N TRP A 96 5.24 -2.89 -7.69
CA TRP A 96 6.65 -2.95 -7.32
C TRP A 96 7.15 -4.40 -7.19
N SER A 97 8.46 -4.60 -7.28
CA SER A 97 9.07 -5.94 -7.29
C SER A 97 8.78 -6.73 -6.02
N GLY A 98 8.70 -6.09 -4.85
CA GLY A 98 8.37 -6.78 -3.61
C GLY A 98 6.96 -7.35 -3.59
N ALA A 99 6.02 -6.71 -4.29
CA ALA A 99 4.66 -7.24 -4.46
C ALA A 99 4.65 -8.48 -5.37
N GLU A 100 5.47 -8.50 -6.43
CA GLU A 100 5.64 -9.68 -7.28
C GLU A 100 6.30 -10.84 -6.54
N ASP A 101 7.37 -10.55 -5.79
CA ASP A 101 8.10 -11.55 -5.00
C ASP A 101 7.20 -12.16 -3.91
N LEU A 102 6.43 -11.32 -3.21
CA LEU A 102 5.47 -11.78 -2.22
C LEU A 102 4.35 -12.61 -2.84
N ALA A 103 3.81 -12.18 -3.99
CA ALA A 103 2.79 -12.94 -4.71
C ALA A 103 3.32 -14.32 -5.17
N ALA A 104 4.54 -14.36 -5.71
CA ALA A 104 5.20 -15.62 -6.08
C ALA A 104 5.41 -16.53 -4.86
N TYR A 105 5.79 -15.97 -3.72
CA TYR A 105 5.91 -16.71 -2.45
C TYR A 105 4.56 -17.28 -2.00
N LEU A 106 3.51 -16.45 -1.95
CA LEU A 106 2.16 -16.87 -1.57
C LEU A 106 1.67 -18.03 -2.45
N TRP A 107 1.85 -17.94 -3.77
CA TRP A 107 1.51 -19.02 -4.69
C TRP A 107 2.31 -20.30 -4.43
N ARG A 108 3.63 -20.18 -4.24
CA ARG A 108 4.52 -21.32 -3.99
C ARG A 108 4.15 -22.06 -2.70
N HIS A 109 3.73 -21.32 -1.67
CA HIS A 109 3.44 -21.85 -0.34
C HIS A 109 1.93 -22.02 -0.06
N ARG A 110 1.08 -21.86 -1.08
CA ARG A 110 -0.38 -21.85 -0.96
C ARG A 110 -0.98 -23.07 -0.25
N ALA A 111 -0.43 -24.26 -0.46
CA ALA A 111 -0.94 -25.49 0.16
C ALA A 111 -0.82 -25.47 1.70
N VAL A 112 0.14 -24.72 2.24
CA VAL A 112 0.36 -24.57 3.68
C VAL A 112 -0.41 -23.37 4.24
N LEU A 113 -0.40 -22.24 3.52
CA LEU A 113 -1.04 -20.99 3.95
C LEU A 113 -2.57 -21.01 3.81
N PHE A 114 -3.05 -21.70 2.76
CA PHE A 114 -4.47 -21.83 2.40
C PHE A 114 -4.81 -23.32 2.18
N PRO A 115 -4.83 -24.14 3.25
CA PRO A 115 -5.23 -25.55 3.15
C PRO A 115 -6.64 -25.69 2.56
N GLU A 116 -6.88 -26.78 1.82
CA GLU A 116 -8.20 -27.08 1.26
C GLU A 116 -9.29 -27.05 2.34
N LYS A 117 -10.47 -26.53 1.97
CA LYS A 117 -11.65 -26.41 2.85
C LYS A 117 -11.43 -25.56 4.11
N SER A 118 -10.37 -24.75 4.16
CA SER A 118 -10.19 -23.76 5.21
C SER A 118 -10.56 -22.37 4.70
N GLN A 119 -11.46 -21.71 5.42
CA GLN A 119 -11.73 -20.28 5.19
C GLN A 119 -10.64 -19.47 5.89
N LYS A 120 -10.08 -18.46 5.24
CA LYS A 120 -9.09 -17.55 5.81
C LYS A 120 -9.55 -16.09 5.71
N VAL A 121 -9.13 -15.28 6.67
CA VAL A 121 -9.25 -13.81 6.64
C VAL A 121 -7.86 -13.21 6.43
N VAL A 122 -7.66 -12.58 5.28
CA VAL A 122 -6.40 -11.97 4.87
C VAL A 122 -6.57 -10.46 4.86
N VAL A 123 -5.63 -9.73 5.46
CA VAL A 123 -5.55 -8.26 5.36
C VAL A 123 -4.25 -7.87 4.66
N GLU A 124 -4.34 -7.08 3.61
CA GLU A 124 -3.17 -6.48 2.95
C GLU A 124 -3.02 -5.01 3.36
N LEU A 125 -1.82 -4.63 3.78
CA LEU A 125 -1.46 -3.27 4.17
C LEU A 125 -0.64 -2.59 3.08
N GLY A 126 -1.01 -1.37 2.71
CA GLY A 126 -0.30 -0.63 1.66
C GLY A 126 -0.37 -1.40 0.34
N ALA A 127 -1.58 -1.83 -0.01
CA ALA A 127 -1.83 -2.74 -1.12
C ALA A 127 -1.42 -2.15 -2.48
N GLY A 128 -1.39 -0.81 -2.62
CA GLY A 128 -1.20 -0.15 -3.91
C GLY A 128 -2.24 -0.67 -4.92
N LEU A 129 -1.77 -1.40 -5.93
CA LEU A 129 -2.64 -2.02 -6.94
C LEU A 129 -3.30 -3.34 -6.49
N GLY A 130 -2.81 -3.99 -5.44
CA GLY A 130 -3.44 -5.16 -4.78
C GLY A 130 -3.03 -6.54 -5.29
N LEU A 131 -1.90 -6.66 -6.00
CA LEU A 131 -1.49 -7.95 -6.60
C LEU A 131 -1.42 -9.10 -5.56
N PRO A 132 -0.75 -8.96 -4.39
CA PRO A 132 -0.69 -10.03 -3.40
C PRO A 132 -2.06 -10.38 -2.80
N GLY A 133 -2.87 -9.38 -2.42
CA GLY A 133 -4.19 -9.60 -1.83
C GLY A 133 -5.16 -10.28 -2.80
N ILE A 134 -5.24 -9.80 -4.04
CA ILE A 134 -6.09 -10.41 -5.08
C ILE A 134 -5.65 -11.85 -5.37
N LEU A 135 -4.34 -12.13 -5.37
CA LEU A 135 -3.84 -13.49 -5.52
C LEU A 135 -4.24 -14.40 -4.35
N CYS A 136 -4.20 -13.92 -3.10
CA CYS A 136 -4.75 -14.66 -1.95
C CYS A 136 -6.22 -15.01 -2.16
N GLY A 137 -7.02 -14.07 -2.69
CA GLY A 137 -8.42 -14.31 -3.03
C GLY A 137 -8.58 -15.41 -4.07
N ALA A 138 -7.84 -15.35 -5.17
CA ALA A 138 -7.87 -16.38 -6.21
C ALA A 138 -7.40 -17.76 -5.69
N ILE A 139 -6.40 -17.80 -4.81
CA ILE A 139 -5.95 -19.05 -4.16
C ILE A 139 -7.07 -19.65 -3.30
N MET A 140 -7.76 -18.84 -2.51
CA MET A 140 -8.88 -19.30 -1.66
C MET A 140 -10.08 -19.75 -2.50
N ALA A 141 -10.39 -19.04 -3.60
CA ALA A 141 -11.43 -19.44 -4.53
C ALA A 141 -11.19 -20.87 -5.06
N LEU A 142 -9.94 -21.20 -5.38
CA LEU A 142 -9.54 -22.55 -5.82
C LEU A 142 -9.54 -23.60 -4.70
N ALA A 143 -9.16 -23.23 -3.48
CA ALA A 143 -8.94 -24.19 -2.38
C ALA A 143 -10.18 -24.50 -1.55
N SER A 144 -11.07 -23.51 -1.37
CA SER A 144 -12.21 -23.59 -0.46
C SER A 144 -13.47 -22.89 -0.97
N ASP A 145 -13.38 -22.14 -2.07
CA ASP A 145 -14.42 -21.24 -2.60
C ASP A 145 -15.09 -20.40 -1.49
N SER A 146 -14.27 -19.96 -0.53
CA SER A 146 -14.69 -19.20 0.64
C SER A 146 -13.49 -18.56 1.32
N GLY A 147 -13.68 -17.35 1.85
CA GLY A 147 -12.61 -16.56 2.45
C GLY A 147 -12.97 -15.09 2.46
N THR A 148 -12.11 -14.31 3.11
CA THR A 148 -12.17 -12.85 3.10
C THR A 148 -10.79 -12.29 2.81
N VAL A 149 -10.71 -11.34 1.89
CA VAL A 149 -9.54 -10.49 1.65
C VAL A 149 -9.94 -9.04 1.86
N ILE A 150 -9.22 -8.32 2.70
CA ILE A 150 -9.37 -6.88 2.88
C ILE A 150 -8.08 -6.22 2.41
N CYS A 151 -8.10 -5.59 1.24
CA CYS A 151 -6.97 -4.83 0.73
C CYS A 151 -7.07 -3.38 1.20
N THR A 152 -6.01 -2.87 1.83
CA THR A 152 -6.00 -1.54 2.43
C THR A 152 -4.88 -0.65 1.89
N ASP A 153 -5.18 0.62 1.68
CA ASP A 153 -4.20 1.65 1.34
C ASP A 153 -4.61 3.01 1.92
N GLY A 154 -3.65 3.92 2.06
CA GLY A 154 -3.87 5.27 2.56
C GLY A 154 -4.13 6.31 1.46
N ASP A 155 -3.76 6.01 0.21
CA ASP A 155 -3.87 6.92 -0.94
C ASP A 155 -5.14 6.68 -1.77
N ASP A 156 -5.87 7.75 -2.07
CA ASP A 156 -7.18 7.66 -2.73
C ASP A 156 -7.11 7.23 -4.18
N ASN A 157 -6.08 7.68 -4.89
CA ASN A 157 -5.84 7.28 -6.27
C ASN A 157 -5.50 5.78 -6.34
N SER A 158 -4.69 5.31 -5.39
CA SER A 158 -4.35 3.89 -5.27
C SER A 158 -5.59 3.04 -4.98
N LEU A 159 -6.46 3.49 -4.06
CA LEU A 159 -7.71 2.81 -3.74
C LEU A 159 -8.69 2.74 -4.92
N GLU A 160 -8.76 3.78 -5.76
CA GLU A 160 -9.58 3.74 -6.98
C GLU A 160 -9.10 2.63 -7.93
N LYS A 161 -7.80 2.57 -8.23
CA LYS A 161 -7.23 1.53 -9.08
C LYS A 161 -7.34 0.13 -8.47
N LEU A 162 -7.12 0.03 -7.17
CA LEU A 162 -7.26 -1.22 -6.42
C LEU A 162 -8.68 -1.80 -6.57
N ARG A 163 -9.73 -0.97 -6.45
CA ARG A 163 -11.12 -1.42 -6.67
C ARG A 163 -11.33 -1.95 -8.09
N ARG A 164 -10.82 -1.21 -9.08
CA ARG A 164 -10.89 -1.65 -10.47
C ARG A 164 -10.14 -2.97 -10.72
N ASN A 165 -9.00 -3.17 -10.07
CA ASN A 165 -8.26 -4.43 -10.14
C ASN A 165 -9.00 -5.58 -9.49
N VAL A 166 -9.68 -5.36 -8.36
CA VAL A 166 -10.58 -6.36 -7.77
C VAL A 166 -11.72 -6.71 -8.74
N GLU A 167 -12.35 -5.71 -9.37
CA GLU A 167 -13.43 -5.90 -10.34
C GLU A 167 -12.97 -6.68 -11.58
N ILE A 168 -11.82 -6.33 -12.17
CA ILE A 168 -11.23 -7.01 -13.34
C ILE A 168 -11.02 -8.50 -13.06
N ASN A 169 -10.65 -8.86 -11.82
CA ASN A 169 -10.40 -10.24 -11.43
C ASN A 169 -11.60 -10.90 -10.74
N GLY A 170 -12.78 -10.28 -10.72
CA GLY A 170 -13.94 -10.71 -9.95
C GLY A 170 -14.39 -12.15 -10.22
N GLU A 171 -14.36 -12.59 -11.48
CA GLU A 171 -14.70 -13.98 -11.84
C GLU A 171 -13.74 -15.01 -11.20
N LEU A 172 -12.47 -14.65 -11.03
CA LEU A 172 -11.46 -15.52 -10.41
C LEU A 172 -11.61 -15.60 -8.90
N LEU A 173 -12.23 -14.59 -8.28
CA LEU A 173 -12.42 -14.52 -6.83
C LEU A 173 -13.60 -15.38 -6.36
N GLY A 174 -14.50 -15.80 -7.26
CA GLY A 174 -15.58 -16.73 -6.93
C GLY A 174 -16.45 -16.22 -5.77
N ALA A 175 -16.65 -17.05 -4.75
CA ALA A 175 -17.39 -16.68 -3.54
C ALA A 175 -16.52 -16.05 -2.42
N VAL A 176 -15.24 -15.75 -2.69
CA VAL A 176 -14.37 -15.06 -1.72
C VAL A 176 -14.79 -13.61 -1.59
N GLN A 177 -15.05 -13.18 -0.36
CA GLN A 177 -15.38 -11.79 -0.06
C GLN A 177 -14.12 -10.94 -0.20
N THR A 178 -14.11 -9.98 -1.12
CA THR A 178 -12.97 -9.09 -1.32
C THR A 178 -13.40 -7.65 -1.12
N GLU A 179 -12.76 -6.96 -0.18
CA GLU A 179 -13.08 -5.58 0.17
C GLU A 179 -11.86 -4.67 0.01
N VAL A 180 -12.11 -3.44 -0.42
CA VAL A 180 -11.11 -2.38 -0.53
C VAL A 180 -11.42 -1.26 0.45
N LEU A 181 -10.52 -1.03 1.40
CA LEU A 181 -10.72 -0.12 2.52
C LEU A 181 -9.62 0.92 2.60
N ARG A 182 -9.98 2.18 2.86
CA ARG A 182 -8.98 3.21 3.20
C ARG A 182 -8.45 2.97 4.61
N LEU A 183 -7.15 2.78 4.74
CA LEU A 183 -6.46 2.70 6.04
C LEU A 183 -5.19 3.54 6.00
N ARG A 184 -5.14 4.58 6.82
CA ARG A 184 -3.92 5.38 7.04
C ARG A 184 -3.27 4.90 8.33
N TRP A 185 -2.04 4.39 8.24
CA TRP A 185 -1.35 3.86 9.41
C TRP A 185 -1.11 4.95 10.46
N GLY A 186 -1.19 4.58 11.74
CA GLY A 186 -1.06 5.52 12.86
C GLY A 186 -2.26 6.45 13.06
N GLN A 187 -3.33 6.26 12.27
CA GLN A 187 -4.63 6.91 12.47
C GLN A 187 -5.63 5.91 13.04
N ASP A 188 -6.92 6.25 12.99
CA ASP A 188 -8.00 5.44 13.52
C ASP A 188 -8.10 4.08 12.83
N LEU A 189 -7.75 3.02 13.57
CA LEU A 189 -7.79 1.63 13.09
C LEU A 189 -9.19 1.01 13.19
N ARG A 190 -10.16 1.69 13.82
CA ARG A 190 -11.52 1.17 14.00
C ARG A 190 -12.21 0.83 12.68
N VAL A 191 -11.80 1.46 11.59
CA VAL A 191 -12.32 1.16 10.25
C VAL A 191 -12.08 -0.30 9.84
N LEU A 192 -11.00 -0.92 10.30
CA LEU A 192 -10.72 -2.33 10.04
C LEU A 192 -11.60 -3.23 10.92
N ASP A 193 -11.76 -2.87 12.20
CA ASP A 193 -12.65 -3.57 13.12
C ASP A 193 -14.10 -3.55 12.62
N GLU A 194 -14.60 -2.39 12.21
CA GLU A 194 -15.94 -2.20 11.62
C GLU A 194 -16.13 -3.02 10.33
N ALA A 195 -15.10 -3.14 9.49
CA ALA A 195 -15.14 -3.97 8.29
C ALA A 195 -15.22 -5.46 8.66
N LEU A 196 -14.40 -5.91 9.61
CA LEU A 196 -14.43 -7.30 10.10
C LEU A 196 -15.79 -7.64 10.73
N GLU A 197 -16.35 -6.75 11.55
CA GLU A 197 -17.69 -6.91 12.14
C GLU A 197 -18.77 -6.96 11.07
N ARG A 198 -18.72 -6.11 10.04
CA ARG A 198 -19.70 -6.15 8.94
C ARG A 198 -19.63 -7.44 8.14
N LEU A 199 -18.43 -8.00 7.92
CA LEU A 199 -18.22 -9.20 7.11
C LEU A 199 -18.45 -10.51 7.90
N HIS A 200 -18.23 -10.49 9.22
CA HIS A 200 -18.22 -11.68 10.07
C HIS A 200 -19.17 -11.65 11.28
N GLY A 201 -19.86 -10.54 11.54
CA GLY A 201 -20.76 -10.34 12.69
C GLY A 201 -20.05 -9.79 13.93
N GLU A 202 -20.81 -9.53 15.00
CA GLU A 202 -20.33 -8.92 16.25
C GLU A 202 -19.24 -9.72 16.98
N ASP A 203 -19.22 -11.05 16.81
CA ASP A 203 -18.16 -11.91 17.37
C ASP A 203 -16.85 -11.82 16.56
N GLY A 204 -16.90 -11.20 15.37
CA GLY A 204 -15.79 -11.04 14.44
C GLY A 204 -15.19 -12.36 13.98
N ARG A 205 -14.27 -12.29 13.03
CA ARG A 205 -13.31 -13.37 12.80
C ARG A 205 -11.92 -12.79 12.88
N ALA A 206 -11.07 -13.42 13.68
CA ALA A 206 -9.68 -13.01 13.79
C ALA A 206 -9.00 -13.06 12.41
N VAL A 207 -8.15 -12.07 12.15
CA VAL A 207 -7.31 -12.05 10.95
C VAL A 207 -6.32 -13.20 11.02
N ASP A 208 -6.37 -14.10 10.02
CA ASP A 208 -5.48 -15.26 9.94
C ASP A 208 -4.10 -14.88 9.38
N LEU A 209 -4.06 -13.90 8.46
CA LEU A 209 -2.84 -13.51 7.74
C LEU A 209 -2.85 -12.01 7.45
N ILE A 210 -1.78 -11.32 7.85
CA ILE A 210 -1.49 -9.95 7.43
C ILE A 210 -0.33 -10.00 6.44
N ILE A 211 -0.50 -9.37 5.29
CA ILE A 211 0.54 -9.23 4.26
C ILE A 211 0.82 -7.76 3.96
N ALA A 212 2.05 -7.47 3.57
CA ALA A 212 2.45 -6.13 3.17
C ALA A 212 3.71 -6.22 2.30
N ALA A 213 3.69 -5.59 1.14
CA ALA A 213 4.82 -5.55 0.22
C ALA A 213 5.33 -4.12 0.05
N ASP A 214 6.66 -3.93 0.07
CA ASP A 214 7.30 -2.63 -0.14
C ASP A 214 6.77 -1.48 0.74
N VAL A 215 6.35 -1.81 1.98
CA VAL A 215 5.79 -0.84 2.94
C VAL A 215 6.83 -0.17 3.84
N ILE A 216 8.07 -0.68 3.85
CA ILE A 216 9.18 -0.16 4.68
C ILE A 216 10.15 0.60 3.79
N TYR A 217 9.88 1.88 3.54
CA TYR A 217 10.71 2.72 2.67
C TYR A 217 10.89 4.17 3.18
N GLN A 218 10.14 4.59 4.21
CA GLN A 218 10.35 5.89 4.86
C GLN A 218 10.88 5.72 6.28
N VAL A 219 11.96 6.44 6.61
CA VAL A 219 12.60 6.42 7.94
C VAL A 219 11.67 6.88 9.06
N ARG A 220 10.64 7.71 8.77
CA ARG A 220 9.61 8.10 9.77
C ARG A 220 8.47 7.08 9.92
N LEU A 221 8.31 6.14 8.99
CA LEU A 221 7.29 5.09 9.09
C LEU A 221 7.80 3.85 9.81
N SER A 222 9.09 3.71 10.15
CA SER A 222 9.61 2.49 10.80
C SER A 222 9.01 2.20 12.18
N THR A 223 8.30 3.15 12.81
CA THR A 223 7.54 2.93 14.05
C THR A 223 6.07 2.55 13.83
N CYS A 224 5.56 2.62 12.60
CA CYS A 224 4.12 2.56 12.31
C CYS A 224 3.59 1.17 11.91
N PRO A 225 4.26 0.39 11.01
CA PRO A 225 3.91 -1.01 10.79
C PRO A 225 4.02 -1.84 12.07
N THR A 226 4.99 -1.52 12.94
CA THR A 226 5.14 -2.17 14.25
C THR A 226 3.94 -1.92 15.17
N GLN A 227 3.29 -0.76 15.13
CA GLN A 227 2.07 -0.50 15.91
C GLN A 227 0.90 -1.37 15.45
N LEU A 228 0.82 -1.68 14.14
CA LEU A 228 -0.20 -2.61 13.64
C LEU A 228 0.14 -4.08 13.96
N LEU A 229 1.43 -4.41 14.02
CA LEU A 229 1.92 -5.71 14.51
C LEU A 229 1.81 -5.86 16.04
N ASP A 230 1.70 -4.76 16.79
CA ASP A 230 1.36 -4.72 18.22
C ASP A 230 -0.17 -4.71 18.45
N ALA A 231 -0.96 -4.40 17.41
CA ALA A 231 -2.42 -4.44 17.41
C ALA A 231 -3.11 -5.83 17.25
N PRO A 232 -2.44 -7.01 17.32
CA PRO A 232 -3.12 -8.30 17.40
C PRO A 232 -2.89 -9.04 18.73
N ALA A 233 -2.78 -8.33 19.87
CA ALA A 233 -2.82 -8.98 21.18
C ALA A 233 -4.24 -9.13 21.77
N ARG A 234 -5.26 -8.47 21.19
CA ARG A 234 -6.65 -8.57 21.69
C ARG A 234 -7.48 -9.69 21.06
N CYS A 235 -7.11 -10.18 19.88
CA CYS A 235 -7.82 -11.29 19.22
C CYS A 235 -7.23 -12.68 19.49
N LEU A 236 -6.22 -12.80 20.36
CA LEU A 236 -5.54 -14.08 20.67
C LEU A 236 -5.62 -14.52 22.15
N HIS A 237 -6.38 -13.81 22.99
CA HIS A 237 -6.60 -14.21 24.38
C HIS A 237 -8.08 -14.19 24.74
N GLU A 238 -8.82 -15.20 24.30
CA GLU A 238 -9.96 -15.77 25.03
C GLU A 238 -10.31 -17.11 24.38
N GLY A 239 -9.61 -18.18 24.79
CA GLY A 239 -9.85 -19.48 24.20
C GLY A 239 -8.97 -20.63 24.67
N TYR A 240 -8.23 -20.50 25.78
CA TYR A 240 -7.69 -21.66 26.51
C TYR A 240 -7.46 -21.28 27.97
N GLY A 241 -8.37 -21.71 28.85
CA GLY A 241 -8.17 -21.65 30.29
C GLY A 241 -9.44 -21.86 31.11
N GLY A 242 -9.72 -23.13 31.48
CA GLY A 242 -10.58 -23.48 32.62
C GLY A 242 -12.03 -23.74 32.32
#